data_AF-A0A7L4YLK8-F1
#
_entry.id   AF-A0A7L4YLK8-F1
#
_cell.length_a   1.000
_cell.length_b   1.000
_cell.length_c   1.000
_cell.angle_alpha   90.00
_cell.angle_beta   90.00
_cell.angle_gamma   90.00
#
_symmetry.space_group_name_H-M   'P 1'
#
loop_
_entity.id
_entity.type
_entity.pdbx_description
1 polymer ?
#
loop_
_entity_poly.entity_id
_entity_poly.type
_entity_poly.pdbx_seq_one_letter_code
_entity_poly.pdbx_strand_id
1 'polypeptide(L)'
;MTTIYVSDDMDDEFYGDLHERVLRFMGSFAKAQLMMDGALQQILASKLPQLGQTLSDMFLTRIRDDQRLSCFLALARETGFEFEVAAFKTVYDRAKQTRDLIGHSYGVLGPVYGPQGREVVVVNSQPERKRIHVPDPLLPATFDRLTVDCEWIESNALRLLFEAGVTDFVSWNGAEFVPAEPPVPTARPVGGEPL
;
A
#
# COMPACT_ATOMS: atom_id res chain seq x y z
N MET A 1 3.92 -27.65 34.39
CA MET A 1 3.89 -28.57 33.24
C MET A 1 2.55 -28.33 32.57
N THR A 2 2.53 -27.54 31.51
CA THR A 2 1.29 -27.16 30.80
C THR A 2 1.26 -27.95 29.52
N THR A 3 0.41 -28.96 29.45
CA THR A 3 0.13 -29.72 28.23
C THR A 3 -0.76 -28.86 27.35
N ILE A 4 -0.24 -28.40 26.22
CA ILE A 4 -1.01 -27.67 25.20
C ILE A 4 -1.54 -28.73 24.23
N TYR A 5 -2.86 -28.84 24.14
CA TYR A 5 -3.52 -29.62 23.10
C TYR A 5 -3.58 -28.75 21.84
N VAL A 6 -2.88 -29.16 20.80
CA VAL A 6 -3.03 -28.61 19.45
C VAL A 6 -4.21 -29.35 18.83
N SER A 7 -5.26 -28.63 18.42
CA SER A 7 -6.37 -29.24 17.68
C SER A 7 -5.92 -29.53 16.26
N ASP A 8 -6.12 -30.77 15.81
CA ASP A 8 -5.78 -31.30 14.48
C ASP A 8 -6.69 -30.77 13.34
N ASP A 9 -7.66 -29.90 13.66
CA ASP A 9 -8.67 -29.38 12.72
C ASP A 9 -8.40 -27.92 12.30
N MET A 10 -7.14 -27.48 12.30
CA MET A 10 -6.79 -26.19 11.70
C MET A 10 -6.33 -26.45 10.28
N ASP A 11 -7.01 -25.83 9.31
CA ASP A 11 -6.54 -25.78 7.93
C ASP A 11 -5.09 -25.26 7.94
N ASP A 12 -4.13 -26.18 7.83
CA ASP A 12 -2.71 -25.86 7.73
C ASP A 12 -2.55 -24.91 6.52
N GLU A 13 -2.38 -23.61 6.76
CA GLU A 13 -2.13 -22.70 5.66
C GLU A 13 -0.73 -23.03 5.15
N PHE A 14 -0.67 -23.49 3.90
CA PHE A 14 0.59 -23.96 3.37
C PHE A 14 1.55 -22.77 3.33
N TYR A 15 2.81 -22.96 3.72
CA TYR A 15 3.85 -21.91 3.69
C TYR A 15 3.85 -21.10 2.37
N GLY A 16 3.51 -21.76 1.26
CA GLY A 16 3.35 -21.13 -0.05
C GLY A 16 2.29 -20.01 -0.09
N ASP A 17 1.14 -20.20 0.56
CA ASP A 17 0.03 -19.25 0.56
C ASP A 17 0.41 -17.97 1.32
N LEU A 18 1.04 -18.10 2.48
CA LEU A 18 1.54 -16.95 3.24
C LEU A 18 2.63 -16.19 2.47
N HIS A 19 3.58 -16.90 1.84
CA HIS A 19 4.61 -16.26 1.03
C HIS A 19 4.00 -15.49 -0.15
N GLU A 20 3.00 -16.08 -0.81
CA GLU A 20 2.25 -15.42 -1.89
C GLU A 20 1.56 -14.15 -1.40
N ARG A 21 0.89 -14.19 -0.24
CA ARG A 21 0.23 -13.00 0.35
C ARG A 21 1.22 -11.88 0.66
N VAL A 22 2.39 -12.22 1.22
CA VAL A 22 3.46 -11.23 1.48
C VAL A 22 3.93 -10.61 0.16
N LEU A 23 4.21 -11.42 -0.87
CA LEU A 23 4.62 -10.91 -2.18
C LEU A 23 3.54 -10.07 -2.85
N ARG A 24 2.27 -10.47 -2.73
CA ARG A 24 1.11 -9.71 -3.24
C ARG A 24 1.03 -8.34 -2.58
N PHE A 25 1.15 -8.28 -1.25
CA PHE A 25 1.21 -7.02 -0.51
C PHE A 25 2.38 -6.14 -0.97
N MET A 26 3.59 -6.70 -1.08
CA MET A 26 4.78 -5.97 -1.54
C MET A 26 4.59 -5.39 -2.94
N GLY A 27 4.01 -6.18 -3.86
CA GLY A 27 3.66 -5.75 -5.21
C GLY A 27 2.63 -4.63 -5.22
N SER A 28 1.55 -4.76 -4.45
CA SER A 28 0.51 -3.72 -4.35
C SER A 28 1.02 -2.42 -3.73
N PHE A 29 1.90 -2.50 -2.72
CA PHE A 29 2.52 -1.29 -2.14
C PHE A 29 3.43 -0.59 -3.16
N ALA A 30 4.26 -1.34 -3.91
CA ALA A 30 5.08 -0.76 -4.98
C ALA A 30 4.22 -0.11 -6.07
N LYS A 31 3.12 -0.75 -6.47
CA LYS A 31 2.16 -0.20 -7.44
C LYS A 31 1.52 1.10 -6.94
N ALA A 32 1.11 1.15 -5.67
CA ALA A 32 0.58 2.36 -5.05
C ALA A 32 1.59 3.51 -5.08
N GLN A 33 2.86 3.25 -4.75
CA GLN A 33 3.93 4.25 -4.82
C GLN A 33 4.16 4.76 -6.25
N LEU A 34 4.23 3.86 -7.23
CA LEU A 34 4.36 4.21 -8.65
C LEU A 34 3.19 5.08 -9.12
N MET A 35 1.97 4.79 -8.68
CA MET A 35 0.80 5.57 -9.03
C MET A 35 0.85 6.99 -8.44
N MET A 36 1.27 7.13 -7.18
CA MET A 36 1.48 8.44 -6.55
C MET A 36 2.58 9.24 -7.27
N ASP A 37 3.70 8.61 -7.61
CA ASP A 37 4.81 9.25 -8.33
C ASP A 37 4.41 9.64 -9.75
N GLY A 38 3.64 8.78 -10.44
CA GLY A 38 3.07 9.08 -11.75
C GLY A 38 2.09 10.24 -11.72
N ALA A 39 1.26 10.34 -10.66
CA ALA A 39 0.36 11.48 -10.46
C ALA A 39 1.12 12.79 -10.28
N LEU A 40 2.17 12.78 -9.43
CA LEU A 40 3.07 13.92 -9.23
C LEU A 40 3.73 14.35 -10.54
N GLN A 41 4.31 13.41 -11.29
CA GLN A 41 5.01 13.69 -12.53
C GLN A 41 4.08 14.29 -13.60
N GLN A 42 2.92 13.67 -13.83
CA GLN A 42 1.99 14.11 -14.86
C GLN A 42 1.44 15.51 -14.56
N ILE A 43 1.02 15.78 -13.32
CA ILE A 43 0.53 17.11 -12.96
C ILE A 43 1.65 18.15 -13.04
N LEU A 44 2.86 17.82 -12.58
CA LEU A 44 3.98 18.74 -12.68
C LEU A 44 4.33 19.07 -14.14
N ALA A 45 4.32 18.07 -15.02
CA ALA A 45 4.53 18.25 -16.45
C ALA A 45 3.43 19.11 -17.10
N SER A 46 2.17 18.93 -16.70
CA SER A 46 1.04 19.72 -17.18
C SER A 46 1.11 21.19 -16.72
N LYS A 47 1.47 21.44 -15.47
CA LYS A 47 1.58 22.80 -14.91
C LYS A 47 2.87 23.52 -15.33
N LEU A 48 3.94 22.79 -15.61
CA LEU A 48 5.25 23.33 -16.00
C LEU A 48 5.81 22.62 -17.24
N PRO A 49 5.27 22.84 -18.46
CA PRO A 49 5.62 22.04 -19.65
C PRO A 49 7.10 22.01 -20.03
N GLN A 50 7.85 23.07 -19.72
CA GLN A 50 9.27 23.17 -20.04
C GLN A 50 10.20 22.63 -18.93
N LEU A 51 9.74 22.66 -17.67
CA LEU A 51 10.57 22.40 -16.49
C LEU A 51 10.16 21.14 -15.73
N GLY A 52 8.88 20.75 -15.83
CA GLY A 52 8.27 19.72 -15.01
C GLY A 52 8.91 18.33 -15.20
N GLN A 53 9.28 17.98 -16.43
CA GLN A 53 9.99 16.71 -16.68
C GLN A 53 11.38 16.72 -16.03
N THR A 54 12.16 17.79 -16.20
CA THR A 54 13.49 17.91 -15.58
C THR A 54 13.42 17.86 -14.06
N LEU A 55 12.44 18.53 -13.45
CA LEU A 55 12.22 18.45 -12.00
C LEU A 55 11.83 17.03 -11.58
N SER A 56 10.99 16.36 -12.35
CA SER A 56 10.61 14.96 -12.06
C SER A 56 11.82 14.04 -12.10
N ASP A 57 12.67 14.17 -13.11
CA ASP A 57 13.88 13.35 -13.25
C ASP A 57 14.88 13.59 -12.12
N MET A 58 15.03 14.85 -11.68
CA MET A 58 15.95 15.22 -10.60
C MET A 58 15.45 14.82 -9.21
N PHE A 59 14.15 14.95 -8.95
CA PHE A 59 13.61 14.85 -7.60
C PHE A 59 12.71 13.63 -7.38
N LEU A 60 11.82 13.30 -8.31
CA LEU A 60 10.84 12.22 -8.12
C LEU A 60 11.48 10.85 -8.25
N THR A 61 12.50 10.68 -9.10
CA THR A 61 13.23 9.39 -9.25
C THR A 61 13.95 8.93 -7.97
N ARG A 62 14.17 9.85 -7.02
CA ARG A 62 14.87 9.61 -5.75
C ARG A 62 14.02 9.99 -4.54
N ILE A 63 12.72 10.17 -4.73
CA ILE A 63 11.84 10.59 -3.65
C ILE A 63 11.73 9.48 -2.61
N ARG A 64 11.98 9.85 -1.35
CA ARG A 64 11.81 8.94 -0.22
C ARG A 64 10.33 8.82 0.13
N ASP A 65 9.94 7.72 0.78
CA ASP A 65 8.55 7.46 1.16
C ASP A 65 7.90 8.57 2.01
N ASP A 66 8.65 9.14 2.97
CA ASP A 66 8.18 10.26 3.79
C ASP A 66 7.90 11.53 2.97
N GLN A 67 8.73 11.76 1.95
CA GLN A 67 8.57 12.87 1.01
C GLN A 67 7.42 12.60 0.03
N ARG A 68 7.29 11.37 -0.46
CA ARG A 68 6.23 10.96 -1.40
C ARG A 68 4.85 11.24 -0.86
N LEU A 69 4.57 10.79 0.36
CA LEU A 69 3.29 11.06 1.01
C LEU A 69 3.06 12.56 1.15
N SER A 70 4.05 13.30 1.64
CA SER A 70 3.94 14.76 1.84
C SER A 70 3.65 15.51 0.53
N CYS A 71 4.36 15.16 -0.54
CA CYS A 71 4.17 15.73 -1.87
C CYS A 71 2.78 15.39 -2.43
N PHE A 72 2.33 14.14 -2.29
CA PHE A 72 1.01 13.73 -2.76
C PHE A 72 -0.13 14.47 -2.03
N LEU A 73 -0.04 14.61 -0.70
CA LEU A 73 -1.03 15.36 0.07
C LEU A 73 -1.05 16.85 -0.28
N ALA A 74 0.13 17.44 -0.54
CA ALA A 74 0.22 18.82 -1.00
C ALA A 74 -0.39 19.00 -2.40
N LEU A 75 -0.12 18.05 -3.31
CA LEU A 75 -0.69 18.02 -4.65
C LEU A 75 -2.22 17.95 -4.60
N ALA A 76 -2.78 17.03 -3.80
CA ALA A 76 -4.22 16.89 -3.68
C ALA A 76 -4.89 18.17 -3.20
N ARG A 77 -4.27 18.89 -2.26
CA ARG A 77 -4.75 20.20 -1.80
C ARG A 77 -4.70 21.24 -2.93
N GLU A 78 -3.61 21.28 -3.68
CA GLU A 78 -3.43 22.23 -4.80
C GLU A 78 -4.44 21.99 -5.93
N THR A 79 -4.79 20.73 -6.20
CA THR A 79 -5.79 20.37 -7.21
C THR A 79 -7.23 20.43 -6.71
N GLY A 80 -7.46 20.73 -5.42
CA GLY A 80 -8.79 20.69 -4.81
C GLY A 80 -9.38 19.27 -4.73
N PHE A 81 -8.55 18.23 -4.78
CA PHE A 81 -9.00 16.84 -4.65
C PHE A 81 -9.35 16.52 -3.20
N GLU A 82 -10.62 16.20 -2.95
CA GLU A 82 -11.14 15.88 -1.62
C GLU A 82 -11.15 14.37 -1.34
N PHE A 83 -10.58 13.98 -0.20
CA PHE A 83 -10.55 12.59 0.29
C PHE A 83 -10.24 12.58 1.80
N GLU A 84 -10.33 11.41 2.44
CA GLU A 84 -10.03 11.23 3.86
C GLU A 84 -8.52 11.29 4.16
N VAL A 85 -7.93 12.49 4.19
CA VAL A 85 -6.48 12.71 4.40
C VAL A 85 -5.91 11.97 5.61
N ALA A 86 -6.62 12.02 6.75
CA ALA A 86 -6.17 11.36 7.97
C ALA A 86 -6.12 9.83 7.81
N ALA A 87 -7.16 9.23 7.22
CA ALA A 87 -7.20 7.81 6.94
C ALA A 87 -6.12 7.39 5.93
N PHE A 88 -5.92 8.18 4.87
CA PHE A 88 -4.88 7.95 3.87
C PHE A 88 -3.49 7.90 4.49
N LYS A 89 -3.17 8.87 5.35
CA LYS A 89 -1.89 8.89 6.07
C LYS A 89 -1.71 7.65 6.94
N THR A 90 -2.71 7.30 7.74
CA THR A 90 -2.65 6.12 8.62
C THR A 90 -2.44 4.82 7.82
N VAL A 91 -3.18 4.64 6.74
CA VAL A 91 -3.08 3.46 5.88
C VAL A 91 -1.70 3.38 5.20
N TYR A 92 -1.22 4.50 4.65
CA TYR A 92 0.10 4.57 4.03
C TYR A 92 1.22 4.27 5.02
N ASP A 93 1.19 4.89 6.20
CA ASP A 93 2.23 4.70 7.22
C ASP A 93 2.25 3.26 7.75
N ARG A 94 1.07 2.64 7.92
CA ARG A 94 0.95 1.21 8.28
C ARG A 94 1.55 0.30 7.21
N ALA A 95 1.18 0.49 5.94
CA ALA A 95 1.72 -0.30 4.84
C ALA A 95 3.24 -0.13 4.71
N LYS A 96 3.72 1.12 4.76
CA LYS A 96 5.15 1.43 4.74
C LYS A 96 5.91 0.75 5.86
N GLN A 97 5.47 0.90 7.11
CA GLN A 97 6.18 0.32 8.26
C GLN A 97 6.17 -1.21 8.21
N THR A 98 5.07 -1.82 7.77
CA THR A 98 5.01 -3.27 7.61
C THR A 98 5.92 -3.76 6.49
N ARG A 99 5.97 -3.05 5.36
CA ARG A 99 6.93 -3.31 4.27
C ARG A 99 8.36 -3.19 4.76
N ASP A 100 8.70 -2.12 5.47
CA ASP A 100 10.05 -1.91 6.02
C ASP A 100 10.39 -2.98 7.07
N LEU A 101 9.40 -3.46 7.82
CA LEU A 101 9.57 -4.55 8.77
C LEU A 101 10.00 -5.83 8.05
N ILE A 102 9.26 -6.20 7.01
CA ILE A 102 9.46 -7.42 6.22
C ILE A 102 10.73 -7.34 5.38
N GLY A 103 10.89 -6.27 4.60
CA GLY A 103 12.01 -6.10 3.67
C GLY A 103 13.38 -5.89 4.33
N HIS A 104 13.41 -5.46 5.60
CA HIS A 104 14.65 -5.34 6.38
C HIS A 104 14.86 -6.45 7.40
N SER A 105 13.92 -7.40 7.52
CA SER A 105 14.14 -8.56 8.36
C SER A 105 15.10 -9.53 7.66
N TYR A 106 16.21 -9.85 8.32
CA TYR A 106 17.18 -10.85 7.83
C TYR A 106 16.59 -12.27 7.72
N GLY A 107 15.38 -12.47 8.24
CA GLY A 107 14.54 -13.62 8.01
C GLY A 107 13.13 -13.28 8.45
N VAL A 108 12.22 -13.14 7.50
CA VAL A 108 10.82 -13.50 7.74
C VAL A 108 10.88 -15.01 7.99
N LEU A 109 10.88 -15.41 9.26
CA LEU A 109 10.62 -16.81 9.56
C LEU A 109 9.18 -17.05 9.13
N GLY A 110 8.94 -18.14 8.39
CA GLY A 110 7.62 -18.50 7.89
C GLY A 110 6.55 -18.58 9.00
N PRO A 111 5.37 -19.16 8.69
CA PRO A 111 4.33 -19.28 9.70
C PRO A 111 4.92 -20.01 10.92
N VAL A 112 4.88 -19.34 12.07
CA VAL A 112 5.20 -19.94 13.35
C VAL A 112 3.87 -20.09 14.08
N TYR A 113 3.62 -21.27 14.62
CA TYR A 113 2.44 -21.49 15.45
C TYR A 113 2.56 -20.70 16.76
N GLY A 114 1.65 -19.76 16.97
CA GLY A 114 1.54 -19.01 18.21
C GLY A 114 0.99 -19.86 19.38
N PRO A 115 0.96 -19.33 20.61
CA PRO A 115 0.52 -20.04 21.82
C PRO A 115 -0.93 -20.58 21.79
N GLN A 116 -1.69 -20.27 20.75
CA GLN A 116 -3.09 -20.67 20.54
C GLN A 116 -3.29 -21.42 19.22
N GLY A 117 -2.22 -21.95 18.62
CA GLY A 117 -2.27 -22.60 17.31
C GLY A 117 -2.36 -21.64 16.12
N ARG A 118 -2.65 -20.35 16.32
CA ARG A 118 -2.73 -19.38 15.21
C ARG A 118 -1.38 -19.20 14.53
N GLU A 119 -1.36 -19.25 13.21
CA GLU A 119 -0.19 -18.90 12.42
C GLU A 119 0.10 -17.40 12.55
N VAL A 120 1.34 -17.08 12.91
CA VAL A 120 1.85 -15.71 12.99
C VAL A 120 3.15 -15.60 12.21
N VAL A 121 3.41 -14.41 11.66
CA VAL A 121 4.71 -14.07 11.09
C VAL A 121 5.61 -13.51 12.17
N VAL A 122 6.79 -14.12 12.35
CA VAL A 122 7.79 -13.68 13.32
C VAL A 122 8.95 -13.00 12.61
N VAL A 123 9.27 -11.79 13.06
CA VAL A 123 10.38 -10.98 12.54
C VAL A 123 11.46 -10.85 13.61
N ASN A 124 12.64 -11.44 13.33
CA ASN A 124 13.67 -11.72 14.34
C ASN A 124 14.51 -10.52 14.82
N SER A 125 14.51 -9.38 14.15
CA SER A 125 15.33 -8.23 14.59
C SER A 125 14.78 -6.92 14.08
N GLN A 126 14.38 -6.00 14.98
CA GLN A 126 14.16 -4.58 14.67
C GLN A 126 14.25 -3.64 15.90
N PRO A 127 14.62 -2.36 15.70
CA PRO A 127 14.51 -1.32 16.72
C PRO A 127 13.05 -0.96 17.02
N GLU A 128 12.69 -0.86 18.31
CA GLU A 128 11.33 -0.62 18.84
C GLU A 128 10.54 0.50 18.15
N ARG A 129 11.23 1.54 17.67
CA ARG A 129 10.61 2.72 17.05
C ARG A 129 9.85 2.42 15.74
N LYS A 130 10.08 1.26 15.11
CA LYS A 130 9.46 0.90 13.81
C LYS A 130 8.12 0.16 13.92
N ARG A 131 7.57 -0.04 15.12
CA ARG A 131 6.33 -0.83 15.32
C ARG A 131 5.05 -0.02 15.54
N ILE A 132 5.09 1.31 15.60
CA ILE A 132 3.92 2.11 16.03
C ILE A 132 2.67 1.86 15.16
N HIS A 133 2.87 1.55 13.87
CA HIS A 133 1.77 1.27 12.94
C HIS A 133 1.82 -0.12 12.34
N VAL A 134 2.66 -1.02 12.86
CA VAL A 134 2.72 -2.41 12.40
C VAL A 134 1.78 -3.23 13.28
N PRO A 135 0.82 -3.97 12.70
CA PRO A 135 0.02 -4.94 13.45
C PRO A 135 0.89 -5.98 14.16
N ASP A 136 0.57 -6.28 15.42
CA ASP A 136 1.24 -7.29 16.23
C ASP A 136 0.16 -8.14 16.94
N PRO A 137 -0.02 -9.42 16.56
CA PRO A 137 0.79 -10.20 15.61
C PRO A 137 0.53 -9.83 14.14
N LEU A 138 1.45 -10.22 13.26
CA LEU A 138 1.20 -10.24 11.81
C LEU A 138 0.53 -11.57 11.43
N LEU A 139 -0.76 -11.53 11.14
CA LEU A 139 -1.52 -12.69 10.64
C LEU A 139 -1.51 -12.75 9.11
N PRO A 140 -1.80 -13.91 8.50
CA PRO A 140 -2.02 -14.02 7.05
C PRO A 140 -3.06 -13.01 6.53
N ALA A 141 -4.18 -12.85 7.24
CA ALA A 141 -5.23 -11.89 6.91
C ALA A 141 -4.76 -10.42 6.97
N THR A 142 -3.69 -10.12 7.73
CA THR A 142 -3.08 -8.78 7.76
C THR A 142 -2.55 -8.42 6.37
N PHE A 143 -1.96 -9.36 5.62
CA PHE A 143 -1.43 -9.11 4.28
C PHE A 143 -2.50 -8.88 3.22
N ASP A 144 -3.60 -9.63 3.28
CA ASP A 144 -4.77 -9.36 2.43
C ASP A 144 -5.29 -7.96 2.67
N ARG A 145 -5.36 -7.58 3.95
CA ARG A 145 -5.83 -6.26 4.33
C ARG A 145 -4.93 -5.15 3.83
N LEU A 146 -3.61 -5.30 3.99
CA LEU A 146 -2.62 -4.34 3.50
C LEU A 146 -2.61 -4.25 1.97
N THR A 147 -2.91 -5.34 1.28
CA THR A 147 -3.09 -5.37 -0.18
C THR A 147 -4.25 -4.46 -0.59
N VAL A 148 -5.43 -4.64 0.01
CA VAL A 148 -6.63 -3.82 -0.27
C VAL A 148 -6.41 -2.35 0.09
N ASP A 149 -5.69 -2.08 1.18
CA ASP A 149 -5.28 -0.73 1.58
C ASP A 149 -4.43 -0.03 0.51
N CYS A 150 -3.48 -0.75 -0.10
CA CYS A 150 -2.64 -0.25 -1.18
C CYS A 150 -3.46 0.00 -2.46
N GLU A 151 -4.40 -0.87 -2.80
CA GLU A 151 -5.32 -0.69 -3.92
C GLU A 151 -6.23 0.54 -3.73
N TRP A 152 -6.64 0.80 -2.48
CA TRP A 152 -7.38 2.02 -2.16
C TRP A 152 -6.52 3.28 -2.30
N ILE A 153 -5.23 3.25 -1.89
CA ILE A 153 -4.27 4.34 -2.15
C ILE A 153 -4.11 4.57 -3.67
N GLU A 154 -3.91 3.51 -4.44
CA GLU A 154 -3.79 3.56 -5.89
C GLU A 154 -5.03 4.22 -6.54
N SER A 155 -6.23 3.80 -6.12
CA SER A 155 -7.49 4.35 -6.63
C SER A 155 -7.60 5.85 -6.38
N ASN A 156 -7.19 6.32 -5.19
CA ASN A 156 -7.17 7.76 -4.88
C ASN A 156 -6.17 8.52 -5.76
N ALA A 157 -4.99 7.94 -6.04
CA ALA A 157 -4.01 8.57 -6.92
C ALA A 157 -4.47 8.65 -8.38
N LEU A 158 -5.14 7.60 -8.88
CA LEU A 158 -5.81 7.60 -10.19
C LEU A 158 -6.92 8.65 -10.24
N ARG A 159 -7.75 8.74 -9.19
CA ARG A 159 -8.83 9.71 -9.15
C ARG A 159 -8.32 11.14 -9.14
N LEU A 160 -7.25 11.41 -8.41
CA LEU A 160 -6.59 12.72 -8.40
C LEU A 160 -6.16 13.13 -9.81
N LEU A 161 -5.56 12.23 -10.58
CA LEU A 161 -5.16 12.48 -11.97
C LEU A 161 -6.35 12.86 -12.87
N PHE A 162 -7.48 12.17 -12.70
CA PHE A 162 -8.71 12.43 -13.43
C PHE A 162 -9.29 13.80 -13.08
N GLU A 163 -9.47 14.09 -11.79
CA GLU A 163 -10.02 15.36 -11.31
C GLU A 163 -9.12 16.56 -11.68
N ALA A 164 -7.80 16.33 -11.75
CA ALA A 164 -6.86 17.35 -12.19
C ALA A 164 -6.87 17.59 -13.72
N GLY A 165 -7.60 16.77 -14.49
CA GLY A 165 -7.75 16.89 -15.95
C GLY A 165 -6.44 16.69 -16.71
N VAL A 166 -5.55 15.83 -16.21
CA VAL A 166 -4.17 15.72 -16.74
C VAL A 166 -3.96 14.51 -17.66
N THR A 167 -4.86 13.54 -17.63
CA THR A 167 -4.74 12.35 -18.45
C THR A 167 -6.11 11.89 -18.94
N ASP A 168 -6.15 11.44 -20.18
CA ASP A 168 -7.32 10.81 -20.76
C ASP A 168 -7.35 9.35 -20.31
N PHE A 169 -8.33 9.03 -19.49
CA PHE A 169 -8.60 7.66 -19.10
C PHE A 169 -9.42 7.01 -20.22
N VAL A 170 -8.96 5.85 -20.68
CA VAL A 170 -9.64 5.08 -21.72
C VAL A 170 -9.85 3.64 -21.27
N SER A 171 -10.98 3.06 -21.67
CA SER A 171 -11.29 1.64 -21.48
C SER A 171 -11.42 0.94 -22.84
N TRP A 172 -11.01 -0.32 -22.90
CA TRP A 172 -11.20 -1.15 -24.10
C TRP A 172 -12.53 -1.91 -24.01
N ASN A 173 -13.42 -1.70 -24.98
CA ASN A 173 -14.73 -2.36 -25.03
C ASN A 173 -14.79 -3.60 -25.94
N GLY A 174 -13.65 -4.02 -26.50
CA GLY A 174 -13.56 -5.10 -27.50
C GLY A 174 -13.37 -4.62 -28.94
N ALA A 175 -13.68 -3.36 -29.24
CA ALA A 175 -13.58 -2.78 -30.59
C ALA A 175 -12.71 -1.51 -30.65
N GLU A 176 -12.81 -0.66 -29.63
CA GLU A 176 -12.07 0.61 -29.56
C GLU A 176 -11.77 1.03 -28.11
N PHE A 177 -10.88 2.01 -27.99
CA PHE A 177 -10.63 2.71 -26.73
C PHE A 177 -11.64 3.85 -26.58
N VAL A 178 -12.47 3.79 -25.55
CA VAL A 178 -13.47 4.81 -25.24
C VAL A 178 -13.06 5.59 -23.99
N PRO A 179 -13.30 6.91 -23.92
CA PRO A 179 -13.12 7.67 -22.68
C PRO A 179 -13.86 7.00 -21.53
N ALA A 180 -13.17 6.81 -20.42
CA ALA A 180 -13.70 6.15 -19.23
C ALA A 180 -13.27 6.94 -18.00
N GLU A 181 -14.12 6.96 -16.98
CA GLU A 181 -13.76 7.53 -15.69
C GLU A 181 -13.09 6.43 -14.84
N PRO A 182 -11.97 6.70 -14.15
CA PRO A 182 -11.43 5.72 -13.23
C PRO A 182 -12.44 5.44 -12.11
N PRO A 183 -12.47 4.20 -11.58
CA PRO A 183 -13.40 3.84 -10.53
C PRO A 183 -13.26 4.81 -9.35
N VAL A 184 -14.39 5.27 -8.81
CA VAL A 184 -14.40 6.04 -7.57
C VAL A 184 -13.77 5.16 -6.48
N PRO A 185 -12.77 5.66 -5.73
CA PRO A 185 -12.18 4.90 -4.65
C PRO A 185 -13.30 4.38 -3.74
N THR A 186 -13.28 3.09 -3.43
CA THR A 186 -14.24 2.53 -2.48
C THR A 186 -14.16 3.28 -1.17
N ALA A 187 -15.26 3.29 -0.40
CA ALA A 187 -15.22 3.75 0.98
C ALA A 187 -14.05 3.04 1.68
N ARG A 188 -13.34 3.76 2.56
CA ARG A 188 -12.16 3.25 3.29
C ARG A 188 -12.43 1.79 3.64
N PRO A 189 -11.55 0.85 3.26
CA PRO A 189 -11.90 -0.54 3.43
C PRO A 189 -12.20 -0.77 4.93
N VAL A 190 -13.38 -1.30 5.26
CA VAL A 190 -13.84 -1.42 6.66
C VAL A 190 -13.34 -2.74 7.22
N GLY A 191 -12.84 -2.74 8.46
CA GLY A 191 -12.27 -3.93 9.12
C GLY A 191 -10.76 -4.06 8.96
N GLY A 192 -10.19 -5.12 9.54
CA GLY A 192 -8.76 -5.28 9.73
C GLY A 192 -8.36 -5.08 11.18
N GLU A 193 -7.28 -5.75 11.59
CA GLU A 193 -6.80 -5.70 12.97
C GLU A 193 -6.58 -4.23 13.39
N PRO A 194 -7.04 -3.84 14.59
CA PRO A 194 -6.72 -2.54 15.14
C PRO A 194 -5.21 -2.36 15.21
N LEU A 195 -4.76 -1.12 15.01
CA LEU A 195 -3.38 -0.72 15.30
C LEU A 195 -3.08 -0.91 16.79
#